data_AF-R7PXS1-F1
#
_entry.id   AF-R7PXS1-F1
#
_cell.length_a   1.000
_cell.length_b   1.000
_cell.length_c   1.000
_cell.angle_alpha   90.00
_cell.angle_beta   90.00
_cell.angle_gamma   90.00
#
_symmetry.space_group_name_H-M   'P 1'
#
loop_
_entity.id
_entity.type
_entity.pdbx_description
1 polymer ?
#
loop_
_entity_poly.entity_id
_entity_poly.type
_entity_poly.pdbx_seq_one_letter_code
_entity_poly.pdbx_strand_id
1 'polypeptide(L)'
;MEDEGELAKAWSGGPDGLGPLPRLLEGAPEHLLPDGRVVVVVSSLMDRAGLDKTLEGYEVKVLGELPLFFERLQVLEIKPLLAHRK
;
A
#
# COMPACT_ATOMS: atom_id res chain seq x y z
N MET A 1 -22.61 -19.55 -1.18
CA MET A 1 -21.57 -19.04 -2.10
C MET A 1 -21.31 -17.55 -1.91
N GLU A 2 -21.63 -16.96 -0.75
CA GLU A 2 -21.30 -15.56 -0.42
C GLU A 2 -19.90 -15.45 0.21
N ASP A 3 -19.48 -16.46 0.98
CA ASP A 3 -18.20 -16.49 1.68
C ASP A 3 -16.99 -16.38 0.74
N GLU A 4 -17.05 -16.97 -0.47
CA GLU A 4 -15.98 -16.86 -1.47
C GLU A 4 -15.79 -15.43 -1.98
N GLY A 5 -16.88 -14.65 -2.10
CA GLY A 5 -16.82 -13.26 -2.56
C GLY A 5 -16.26 -12.30 -1.52
N GLU A 6 -16.62 -12.48 -0.24
CA GLU A 6 -16.07 -11.68 0.87
C GLU A 6 -14.61 -12.03 1.17
N LEU A 7 -14.24 -13.32 1.13
CA LEU A 7 -12.84 -13.74 1.23
C LEU A 7 -12.01 -13.24 0.05
N ALA A 8 -12.57 -13.23 -1.16
CA ALA A 8 -11.91 -12.64 -2.31
C ALA A 8 -11.67 -11.13 -2.12
N LYS A 9 -12.59 -10.37 -1.52
CA LYS A 9 -12.35 -8.94 -1.23
C LYS A 9 -11.25 -8.70 -0.21
N ALA A 10 -11.07 -9.61 0.75
CA ALA A 10 -10.02 -9.50 1.76
C ALA A 10 -8.61 -9.67 1.17
N TRP A 11 -8.47 -10.28 -0.02
CA TRP A 11 -7.17 -10.65 -0.57
C TRP A 11 -6.94 -10.29 -2.05
N SER A 12 -7.99 -9.94 -2.78
CA SER A 12 -7.89 -9.50 -4.17
C SER A 12 -7.45 -8.05 -4.23
N GLY A 13 -6.18 -7.83 -4.58
CA GLY A 13 -5.68 -6.53 -5.02
C GLY A 13 -6.18 -6.12 -6.41
N GLY A 14 -7.19 -6.79 -6.98
CA GLY A 14 -7.63 -6.56 -8.36
C GLY A 14 -6.60 -7.01 -9.41
N PRO A 15 -6.80 -6.64 -10.67
CA PRO A 15 -5.96 -7.11 -11.79
C PRO A 15 -4.48 -6.70 -11.70
N ASP A 16 -4.16 -5.61 -11.00
CA ASP A 16 -2.81 -5.06 -10.84
C ASP A 16 -2.19 -5.34 -9.44
N GLY A 17 -2.96 -5.94 -8.53
CA GLY A 17 -2.54 -6.22 -7.16
C GLY A 17 -2.51 -4.99 -6.24
N LEU A 18 -2.88 -3.80 -6.73
CA LEU A 18 -2.84 -2.55 -5.95
C LEU A 18 -4.15 -2.29 -5.19
N GLY A 19 -5.27 -2.78 -5.71
CA GLY A 19 -6.57 -2.74 -5.06
C GLY A 19 -6.94 -1.34 -4.55
N PRO A 20 -7.25 -1.18 -3.24
CA PRO A 20 -7.66 0.11 -2.67
C PRO A 20 -6.49 1.05 -2.36
N LEU A 21 -5.23 0.61 -2.50
CA LEU A 21 -4.06 1.35 -2.02
C LEU A 21 -3.98 2.79 -2.57
N PRO A 22 -4.15 3.05 -3.88
CA PRO A 22 -4.06 4.43 -4.38
C PRO A 22 -5.08 5.36 -3.72
N ARG A 23 -6.33 4.91 -3.57
CA ARG A 23 -7.42 5.69 -2.94
C ARG A 23 -7.20 5.87 -1.43
N LEU A 24 -6.64 4.84 -0.77
CA LEU A 24 -6.27 4.92 0.63
C LEU A 24 -5.22 6.02 0.85
N LEU A 25 -4.18 6.07 0.01
CA LEU A 25 -3.12 7.07 0.14
C LEU A 25 -3.63 8.48 -0.16
N GLU A 26 -4.48 8.66 -1.16
CA GLU A 26 -5.12 9.94 -1.48
C GLU A 26 -5.93 10.50 -0.29
N GLY A 27 -6.68 9.65 0.42
CA GLY A 27 -7.48 10.05 1.59
C GLY A 27 -6.69 10.08 2.92
N ALA A 28 -5.49 9.50 2.98
CA ALA A 28 -4.74 9.38 4.22
C ALA A 28 -4.46 10.73 4.93
N PRO A 29 -4.11 11.84 4.23
CA PRO A 29 -3.84 13.12 4.88
C PRO A 29 -4.99 13.68 5.71
N GLU A 30 -6.24 13.33 5.40
CA GLU A 30 -7.43 13.78 6.16
C GLU A 30 -7.62 13.03 7.48
N HIS A 31 -6.99 11.85 7.62
CA HIS A 31 -7.17 10.93 8.74
C HIS A 31 -5.91 10.75 9.60
N LEU A 32 -4.74 11.10 9.08
CA LEU A 32 -3.49 10.98 9.80
C LEU A 32 -3.32 12.13 10.80
N LEU A 33 -2.85 11.80 12.00
CA LEU A 33 -2.31 12.79 12.93
C LEU A 33 -1.05 13.46 12.32
N PRO A 34 -0.59 14.60 12.85
CA PRO A 34 0.75 15.10 12.54
C PRO A 34 1.79 13.99 12.70
N ASP A 35 2.69 13.86 11.72
CA ASP A 35 3.69 12.79 11.62
C ASP A 35 3.13 11.34 11.57
N GLY A 36 1.83 11.21 11.30
CA GLY A 36 1.17 9.94 11.05
C GLY A 36 1.71 9.24 9.81
N ARG A 37 1.54 7.92 9.78
CA ARG A 37 2.05 7.04 8.72
C ARG A 37 1.04 5.97 8.36
N VAL A 38 1.08 5.54 7.10
CA VAL A 38 0.40 4.35 6.62
C VAL A 38 1.40 3.19 6.64
N VAL A 39 0.97 2.02 7.09
CA VAL A 39 1.78 0.79 7.06
C VAL A 39 1.05 -0.27 6.26
N VAL A 40 1.69 -0.78 5.21
CA VAL A 40 1.10 -1.77 4.30
C VAL A 40 2.05 -2.92 4.03
N VAL A 41 1.49 -4.10 3.76
CA VAL A 41 2.24 -5.24 3.26
C VAL A 41 2.03 -5.30 1.75
N VAL A 42 3.14 -5.34 1.00
CA VAL A 42 3.12 -5.49 -0.46
C VAL A 42 3.83 -6.77 -0.87
N SER A 43 3.45 -7.31 -2.02
CA SER A 43 4.09 -8.48 -2.64
C SER A 43 4.92 -8.05 -3.85
N SER A 44 6.06 -8.71 -4.07
CA SER A 44 6.83 -8.59 -5.31
C SER A 44 6.08 -9.04 -6.57
N LEU A 45 4.91 -9.67 -6.44
CA LEU A 45 4.05 -10.05 -7.56
C LEU A 45 3.09 -8.94 -8.02
N MET A 46 2.93 -7.87 -7.25
CA MET A 46 2.11 -6.71 -7.62
C MET A 46 2.71 -5.99 -8.84
N ASP A 47 1.89 -5.21 -9.56
CA ASP A 47 2.39 -4.32 -10.61
C ASP A 47 3.37 -3.30 -10.01
N ARG A 48 4.66 -3.52 -10.28
CA ARG A 48 5.73 -2.70 -9.73
C ARG A 48 5.68 -1.27 -10.24
N ALA A 49 5.39 -1.07 -11.53
CA ALA A 49 5.34 0.27 -12.11
C ALA A 49 4.14 1.05 -11.57
N GLY A 50 3.00 0.38 -11.41
CA GLY A 50 1.82 0.96 -10.77
C GLY A 50 2.05 1.29 -9.29
N LEU A 51 2.76 0.43 -8.55
CA LEU A 51 3.13 0.69 -7.15
C LEU A 51 4.08 1.89 -7.04
N ASP A 52 5.16 1.91 -7.82
CA ASP A 52 6.15 3.00 -7.79
C ASP A 52 5.47 4.35 -8.12
N LYS A 53 4.58 4.38 -9.12
CA LYS A 53 3.75 5.55 -9.44
C LYS A 53 2.81 5.96 -8.30
N THR A 54 2.17 4.98 -7.65
CA THR A 54 1.26 5.23 -6.51
C THR A 54 1.98 5.85 -5.31
N LEU A 55 3.26 5.52 -5.15
CA LEU A 55 4.12 6.00 -4.08
C LEU A 55 4.85 7.32 -4.42
N GLU A 56 4.71 7.83 -5.64
CA GLU A 56 5.24 9.15 -6.00
C GLU A 56 4.68 10.23 -5.06
N GLY A 57 5.55 11.09 -4.54
CA GLY A 57 5.15 12.15 -3.60
C GLY A 57 5.03 11.69 -2.14
N TYR A 58 5.39 10.46 -1.82
CA TYR A 58 5.49 9.95 -0.44
C TYR A 58 6.94 9.63 -0.06
N GLU A 59 7.26 9.78 1.22
CA GLU A 59 8.45 9.16 1.82
C GLU A 59 8.11 7.70 2.13
N VAL A 60 8.89 6.76 1.59
CA VAL A 60 8.67 5.33 1.75
C VAL A 60 9.88 4.67 2.38
N LYS A 61 9.64 3.88 3.43
CA LYS A 61 10.66 3.10 4.13
C LYS A 61 10.24 1.65 4.25
N VAL A 62 11.13 0.73 3.91
CA VAL A 62 10.91 -0.70 4.20
C VAL A 62 11.17 -0.95 5.69
N LEU A 63 10.17 -1.41 6.41
CA LEU A 63 10.26 -1.77 7.83
C LEU A 63 10.70 -3.23 8.04
N GLY A 64 10.43 -4.10 7.06
CA GLY A 64 10.79 -5.50 7.11
C GLY A 64 10.49 -6.19 5.80
N GLU A 65 11.12 -7.35 5.59
CA GLU A 65 10.94 -8.17 4.41
C GLU A 65 10.85 -9.65 4.81
N LEU A 66 10.05 -10.40 4.07
CA LEU A 66 9.96 -11.86 4.19
C LEU A 66 10.08 -12.47 2.79
N PRO A 67 11.21 -13.12 2.47
CA PRO A 67 11.31 -13.93 1.26
C PRO A 67 10.53 -15.23 1.43
N LEU A 68 9.65 -15.52 0.49
CA LEU A 68 8.91 -16.77 0.35
C LEU A 68 9.38 -17.50 -0.91
N PHE A 69 8.87 -18.72 -1.13
CA PHE A 69 9.31 -19.56 -2.24
C PHE A 69 9.12 -18.92 -3.63
N PHE A 70 8.05 -18.15 -3.82
CA PHE A 70 7.67 -17.57 -5.12
C PHE A 70 7.48 -16.05 -5.10
N GLU A 71 7.59 -15.41 -3.93
CA GLU A 71 7.41 -13.97 -3.78
C GLU A 71 8.26 -13.41 -2.62
N ARG A 72 8.35 -12.10 -2.55
CA ARG A 72 8.86 -11.39 -1.37
C ARG A 72 7.76 -10.47 -0.86
N LEU A 73 7.43 -10.61 0.41
CA LEU A 73 6.59 -9.67 1.11
C LEU A 73 7.47 -8.56 1.70
N GLN A 74 7.04 -7.32 1.57
CA GLN A 74 7.69 -6.16 2.20
C GLN A 74 6.66 -5.39 3.01
N VAL A 75 7.05 -4.94 4.20
CA VAL A 75 6.27 -3.99 5.00
C VAL A 75 6.78 -2.60 4.68
N LEU A 76 5.92 -1.76 4.11
CA LEU A 76 6.23 -0.36 3.80
C LEU A 76 5.63 0.54 4.87
N GLU A 77 6.45 1.44 5.40
CA GLU A 77 6.01 2.69 6.02
C GLU A 77 5.91 3.76 4.92
N ILE A 78 4.76 4.43 4.83
CA ILE A 78 4.48 5.47 3.85
C ILE A 78 4.06 6.73 4.61
N LYS A 79 4.74 7.84 4.36
CA LYS A 79 4.43 9.15 4.92
C LYS A 79 4.18 10.15 3.79
N PRO A 80 3.15 10.99 3.90
CA PRO A 80 3.02 12.14 3.00
C PRO A 80 4.29 12.99 3.10
N LEU A 81 4.89 13.37 1.97
CA LEU A 81 5.91 14.42 2.01
C LEU A 81 5.23 15.66 2.60
N LEU A 82 5.92 16.36 3.51
CA LEU A 82 5.43 17.61 4.11
C LEU A 82 5.24 18.66 3.00
N ALA A 83 4.12 18.60 2.28
CA ALA A 83 3.60 19.73 1.56
C ALA A 83 3.34 20.78 2.63
N HIS A 84 4.04 21.91 2.52
CA HIS A 84 3.87 23.04 3.43
C HIS A 84 2.37 23.26 3.63
N ARG A 85 1.87 23.01 4.85
CA ARG A 85 0.51 23.37 5.23
C ARG A 85 0.41 24.88 4.97
N LYS A 86 -0.31 25.25 3.91
CA LYS A 86 -0.78 26.63 3.73
C LYS A 86 -1.85 26.92 4.76
#